data_AF-A0A5D2U4D7-F1
#
_entry.id   AF-A0A5D2U4D7-F1
#
_cell.length_a   1.000
_cell.length_b   1.000
_cell.length_c   1.000
_cell.angle_alpha   90.00
_cell.angle_beta   90.00
_cell.angle_gamma   90.00
#
_symmetry.space_group_name_H-M   'P 1'
#
loop_
_entity.id
_entity.type
_entity.pdbx_description
1 polymer ?
#
loop_
_entity_poly.entity_id
_entity_poly.type
_entity_poly.pdbx_seq_one_letter_code
_entity_poly.pdbx_strand_id
1 'polypeptide(L)'
;MGRAKAITSIILIQFILLHVTKSQQGFEESSAARTLKQESHDTHEVHCSRERSRAAWQIIDDYLMPFVEEEGYQISTDCRLHPDNDLFRDQERHKIHLDVNEWRCGYCKKSFRAERFLDQHFDNRHYNLLNVNQSKCLADLCGALHCDFVINSNLLKAKCNPAAAARNRHLCESLANSCFPISQGPSARRLHELFLRQFCDAHTCSGKAKPFPRGGKRHEARNPSAKTSVTSWTESKTFIVVRKMIKR
;
A
#
# COMPACT_ATOMS: atom_id res chain seq x y z
N MET A 1 77.49 10.59 -12.81
CA MET A 1 76.08 10.99 -13.07
C MET A 1 75.23 10.72 -11.85
N GLY A 2 74.85 11.75 -11.09
CA GLY A 2 74.12 11.57 -9.83
C GLY A 2 73.58 12.90 -9.30
N ARG A 3 72.64 13.52 -10.01
CA ARG A 3 71.95 14.76 -9.59
C ARG A 3 70.48 14.89 -10.03
N ALA A 4 69.87 13.83 -10.58
CA ALA A 4 68.51 13.89 -11.13
C ALA A 4 67.44 13.08 -10.35
N LYS A 5 67.77 12.51 -9.18
CA LYS A 5 66.80 11.72 -8.37
C LYS A 5 66.40 12.35 -7.03
N ALA A 6 66.97 13.51 -6.68
CA ALA A 6 66.66 14.19 -5.41
C ALA A 6 65.56 15.28 -5.54
N ILE A 7 65.30 15.79 -6.75
CA ILE A 7 64.37 16.91 -6.96
C ILE A 7 62.92 16.42 -7.12
N THR A 8 62.70 15.20 -7.60
CA THR A 8 61.36 14.59 -7.73
C THR A 8 60.80 14.06 -6.40
N SER A 9 61.63 13.86 -5.37
CA SER A 9 61.17 13.41 -4.04
C SER A 9 60.71 14.55 -3.13
N ILE A 10 61.19 15.79 -3.37
CA ILE A 10 60.85 16.96 -2.54
C ILE A 10 59.48 17.55 -2.92
N ILE A 11 59.06 17.42 -4.19
CA ILE A 11 57.78 17.96 -4.67
C ILE A 11 56.58 17.11 -4.21
N LEU A 12 56.77 15.79 -3.98
CA LEU A 12 55.70 14.92 -3.50
C LEU A 12 55.43 15.06 -1.98
N ILE A 13 56.40 15.53 -1.20
CA ILE A 13 56.26 15.71 0.26
C ILE A 13 55.56 17.04 0.60
N GLN A 14 55.65 18.06 -0.25
CA GLN A 14 54.95 19.34 -0.02
C GLN A 14 53.44 19.30 -0.32
N PHE A 15 52.97 18.40 -1.18
CA PHE A 15 51.53 18.24 -1.43
C PHE A 15 50.79 17.52 -0.29
N ILE A 16 51.46 16.67 0.48
CA ILE A 16 50.82 15.90 1.57
C ILE A 16 50.61 16.76 2.83
N LEU A 17 51.43 17.80 3.05
CA LEU A 17 51.27 18.73 4.18
C LEU A 17 50.18 19.81 3.99
N LEU A 18 49.71 20.06 2.76
CA LEU A 18 48.61 21.00 2.49
C LEU A 18 47.20 20.38 2.56
N HIS A 19 47.08 19.05 2.58
CA HIS A 19 45.77 18.37 2.69
C HIS A 19 45.38 18.00 4.12
N VAL A 20 46.31 18.00 5.08
CA VAL A 20 46.04 17.59 6.48
C VAL A 20 45.52 18.75 7.35
N THR A 21 45.71 20.02 6.97
CA THR A 21 45.30 21.18 7.77
C THR A 21 43.84 21.60 7.61
N LYS A 22 43.05 20.96 6.74
CA LYS A 22 41.64 21.35 6.49
C LYS A 22 40.61 20.50 7.23
N SER A 23 41.04 19.55 8.07
CA SER A 23 40.13 18.60 8.72
C SER A 23 40.46 18.41 10.20
N GLN A 24 40.31 19.45 11.02
CA GLN A 24 39.86 19.37 12.42
C GLN A 24 39.84 20.75 13.09
N GLN A 25 38.82 20.97 13.93
CA GLN A 25 38.46 22.16 14.76
C GLN A 25 37.36 23.05 14.13
N GLY A 26 36.20 23.28 14.75
CA GLY A 26 35.82 23.03 16.13
C GLY A 26 34.31 22.97 16.36
N PHE A 27 33.99 22.24 17.42
CA PHE A 27 32.73 22.20 18.16
C PHE A 27 32.87 23.23 19.29
N GLU A 28 31.95 24.20 19.38
CA GLU A 28 31.37 24.83 20.59
C GLU A 28 30.86 26.27 20.36
N GLU A 29 29.53 26.36 20.31
CA GLU A 29 28.68 27.25 21.12
C GLU A 29 28.81 28.79 21.00
N SER A 30 27.78 29.43 20.41
CA SER A 30 27.16 30.62 21.01
C SER A 30 25.80 30.93 20.38
N SER A 31 24.79 30.97 21.24
CA SER A 31 23.43 31.42 21.03
C SER A 31 23.34 32.92 20.71
N ALA A 32 22.70 33.29 19.61
CA ALA A 32 21.88 34.50 19.53
C ALA A 32 20.92 34.43 18.34
N ALA A 33 19.64 34.33 18.67
CA ALA A 33 18.52 34.37 17.74
C ALA A 33 18.49 35.65 16.89
N ARG A 34 18.01 35.52 15.64
CA ARG A 34 17.03 36.43 15.01
C ARG A 34 16.59 35.88 13.64
N THR A 35 15.48 35.13 13.72
CA THR A 35 14.28 35.29 12.88
C THR A 35 14.51 35.47 11.38
N LEU A 36 14.74 34.36 10.67
CA LEU A 36 14.21 34.22 9.31
C LEU A 36 12.78 33.74 9.44
N LYS A 37 11.85 34.63 9.08
CA LYS A 37 10.43 34.38 8.91
C LYS A 37 10.28 33.25 7.89
N GLN A 38 10.22 32.01 8.36
CA GLN A 38 9.84 30.87 7.56
C GLN A 38 8.35 31.02 7.31
N GLU A 39 8.01 31.71 6.24
CA GLU A 39 6.70 31.57 5.62
C GLU A 39 6.61 30.11 5.21
N SER A 40 5.98 29.30 6.06
CA SER A 40 5.56 27.95 5.75
C SER A 40 4.55 28.06 4.62
N HIS A 41 5.06 28.00 3.39
CA HIS A 41 4.26 27.53 2.28
C HIS A 41 3.95 26.07 2.63
N ASP A 42 2.87 25.85 3.39
CA ASP A 42 2.33 24.55 3.74
C ASP A 42 1.92 23.87 2.43
N THR A 43 2.90 23.27 1.76
CA THR A 43 2.63 22.20 0.82
C THR A 43 2.05 21.10 1.70
N HIS A 44 0.72 20.98 1.71
CA HIS A 44 0.03 19.89 2.37
C HIS A 44 0.50 18.57 1.73
N GLU A 45 1.62 18.05 2.20
CA GLU A 45 2.20 16.82 1.67
C GLU A 45 1.47 15.65 2.34
N VAL A 46 0.65 14.94 1.57
CA VAL A 46 0.02 13.71 2.05
C VAL A 46 1.07 12.60 1.98
N HIS A 47 1.59 12.20 3.14
CA HIS A 47 2.46 11.04 3.27
C HIS A 47 1.65 9.73 3.28
N CYS A 48 0.89 9.46 2.22
CA CYS A 48 0.12 8.23 2.06
C CYS A 48 0.40 7.58 0.70
N SER A 49 0.88 6.34 0.71
CA SER A 49 1.12 5.58 -0.54
C SER A 49 -0.21 5.13 -1.15
N ARG A 50 -0.59 5.76 -2.27
CA ARG A 50 -1.83 5.44 -3.01
C ARG A 50 -1.92 3.96 -3.42
N GLU A 51 -0.86 3.43 -4.02
CA GLU A 51 -0.81 2.03 -4.46
C GLU A 51 -1.02 1.05 -3.29
N ARG A 52 -0.35 1.29 -2.16
CA ARG A 52 -0.52 0.46 -0.95
C ARG A 52 -1.92 0.62 -0.35
N SER A 53 -2.48 1.83 -0.36
CA SER A 53 -3.87 2.09 0.08
C SER A 53 -4.88 1.33 -0.79
N ARG A 54 -4.67 1.30 -2.11
CA ARG A 54 -5.50 0.52 -3.05
C ARG A 54 -5.42 -0.97 -2.74
N ALA A 55 -4.22 -1.50 -2.51
CA ALA A 55 -4.04 -2.91 -2.14
C ALA A 55 -4.72 -3.25 -0.79
N ALA A 56 -4.60 -2.37 0.21
CA ALA A 56 -5.29 -2.53 1.49
C ALA A 56 -6.80 -2.59 1.30
N TRP A 57 -7.36 -1.69 0.48
CA TRP A 57 -8.78 -1.70 0.18
C TRP A 57 -9.20 -2.97 -0.56
N GLN A 58 -8.47 -3.39 -1.58
CA GLN A 58 -8.77 -4.63 -2.30
C GLN A 58 -8.83 -5.83 -1.34
N ILE A 59 -7.92 -5.91 -0.39
CA ILE A 59 -7.94 -6.96 0.63
C ILE A 59 -9.20 -6.86 1.52
N ILE A 60 -9.58 -5.66 1.94
CA ILE A 60 -10.81 -5.44 2.71
C ILE A 60 -12.04 -5.86 1.89
N ASP A 61 -12.14 -5.42 0.64
CA ASP A 61 -13.26 -5.71 -0.28
C ASP A 61 -13.35 -7.22 -0.59
N ASP A 62 -12.24 -7.91 -0.80
CA ASP A 62 -12.24 -9.33 -1.19
C ASP A 62 -12.37 -10.30 0.01
N TYR A 63 -11.77 -9.97 1.16
CA TYR A 63 -11.59 -10.91 2.28
C TYR A 63 -12.34 -10.53 3.57
N LEU A 64 -12.91 -9.33 3.66
CA LEU A 64 -13.66 -8.88 4.84
C LEU A 64 -15.11 -8.50 4.52
N MET A 65 -15.32 -7.59 3.57
CA MET A 65 -16.65 -7.03 3.28
C MET A 65 -17.74 -8.08 2.99
N PRO A 66 -17.47 -9.18 2.27
CA PRO A 66 -18.50 -10.19 2.01
C PRO A 66 -19.05 -10.82 3.29
N PHE A 67 -18.23 -10.95 4.33
CA PHE A 67 -18.66 -11.48 5.63
C PHE A 67 -19.36 -10.41 6.46
N VAL A 68 -18.92 -9.15 6.37
CA VAL A 68 -19.59 -8.02 7.04
C VAL A 68 -21.02 -7.85 6.51
N GLU A 69 -21.18 -7.94 5.20
CA GLU A 69 -22.47 -7.86 4.52
C GLU A 69 -23.36 -9.07 4.84
N GLU A 70 -22.81 -10.29 4.83
CA GLU A 70 -23.52 -11.52 5.22
C GLU A 70 -24.04 -11.47 6.66
N GLU A 71 -23.27 -10.87 7.56
CA GLU A 71 -23.64 -10.68 8.97
C GLU A 71 -24.57 -9.47 9.21
N GLY A 72 -24.87 -8.68 8.16
CA GLY A 72 -25.66 -7.46 8.26
C GLY A 72 -25.05 -6.39 9.17
N TYR A 73 -23.73 -6.45 9.40
CA TYR A 73 -23.06 -5.62 10.40
C TYR A 73 -22.71 -4.24 9.85
N GLN A 74 -22.94 -3.21 10.66
CA GLN A 74 -22.54 -1.85 10.34
C GLN A 74 -21.21 -1.54 11.04
N ILE A 75 -20.16 -1.36 10.25
CA ILE A 75 -18.86 -0.92 10.77
C ILE A 75 -19.02 0.49 11.32
N SER A 76 -18.49 0.76 12.52
CA SER A 76 -18.52 2.11 13.11
C SER A 76 -17.75 3.11 12.25
N THR A 77 -18.23 4.36 12.18
CA THR A 77 -17.50 5.47 11.53
C THR A 77 -16.17 5.77 12.22
N ASP A 78 -15.98 5.36 13.47
CA ASP A 78 -14.71 5.51 14.18
C ASP A 78 -13.69 4.41 13.82
N CYS A 79 -14.12 3.32 13.19
CA CYS A 79 -13.24 2.23 12.78
C CYS A 79 -12.38 2.65 11.58
N ARG A 80 -11.09 2.35 11.66
CA ARG A 80 -10.13 2.64 10.57
C ARG A 80 -10.38 1.86 9.28
N LEU A 81 -11.13 0.76 9.34
CA LEU A 81 -11.55 -0.03 8.18
C LEU A 81 -12.87 0.44 7.56
N HIS A 82 -13.51 1.47 8.14
CA HIS A 82 -14.76 2.00 7.60
C HIS A 82 -14.54 2.47 6.15
N PRO A 83 -15.41 2.08 5.18
CA PRO A 83 -15.21 2.40 3.77
C PRO A 83 -15.08 3.89 3.46
N ASP A 84 -15.75 4.75 4.23
CA ASP A 84 -15.73 6.21 4.06
C ASP A 84 -14.53 6.90 4.71
N ASN A 85 -13.78 6.18 5.54
CA ASN A 85 -12.56 6.69 6.14
C ASN A 85 -11.34 6.53 5.22
N ASP A 86 -11.45 5.85 4.08
CA ASP A 86 -10.33 5.71 3.14
C ASP A 86 -10.05 7.01 2.39
N LEU A 87 -8.86 7.57 2.62
CA LEU A 87 -8.40 8.85 2.04
C LEU A 87 -8.54 8.92 0.52
N PHE A 88 -8.24 7.83 -0.19
CA PHE A 88 -8.27 7.83 -1.64
C PHE A 88 -9.57 7.25 -2.23
N ARG A 89 -10.53 6.84 -1.38
CA ARG A 89 -11.75 6.13 -1.81
C ARG A 89 -12.46 6.81 -2.96
N ASP A 90 -12.71 8.11 -2.82
CA ASP A 90 -13.46 8.87 -3.81
C ASP A 90 -12.72 8.90 -5.15
N GLN A 91 -11.42 9.19 -5.14
CA GLN A 91 -10.61 9.24 -6.35
C GLN A 91 -10.50 7.87 -7.03
N GLU A 92 -10.35 6.79 -6.27
CA GLU A 92 -10.33 5.43 -6.81
C GLU A 92 -11.68 5.05 -7.46
N ARG A 93 -12.82 5.48 -6.88
CA ARG A 93 -14.15 5.33 -7.49
C ARG A 93 -14.33 6.14 -8.78
N HIS A 94 -13.55 7.21 -8.95
CA HIS A 94 -13.57 8.07 -10.14
C HIS A 94 -12.55 7.67 -11.22
N LYS A 95 -12.00 6.45 -11.14
CA LYS A 95 -11.25 5.87 -12.25
C LYS A 95 -12.16 5.13 -13.19
N ILE A 96 -12.09 5.48 -14.47
CA ILE A 96 -12.85 4.81 -15.52
C ILE A 96 -11.85 4.11 -16.43
N HIS A 97 -11.88 2.78 -16.47
CA HIS A 97 -11.08 1.98 -17.40
C HIS A 97 -11.96 1.62 -18.60
N LEU A 98 -11.65 2.17 -19.77
CA LEU A 98 -12.45 2.01 -20.99
C LEU A 98 -11.91 0.92 -21.89
N ASP A 99 -10.59 0.82 -22.00
CA ASP A 99 -9.87 -0.18 -22.77
C ASP A 99 -8.48 -0.41 -22.14
N VAL A 100 -7.75 -1.45 -22.56
CA VAL A 100 -6.43 -1.88 -22.05
C VAL A 100 -5.46 -0.71 -21.84
N ASN A 101 -5.48 0.27 -22.75
CA ASN A 101 -4.59 1.44 -22.72
C ASN A 101 -5.37 2.76 -22.58
N GLU A 102 -6.63 2.74 -22.15
CA GLU A 102 -7.42 3.96 -21.95
C GLU A 102 -8.04 4.02 -20.56
N TRP A 103 -7.44 4.90 -19.74
CA TRP A 103 -7.94 5.30 -18.44
C TRP A 103 -8.49 6.72 -18.51
N ARG A 104 -9.63 6.98 -17.91
CA ARG A 104 -10.26 8.31 -17.91
C ARG A 104 -10.56 8.79 -16.51
N CYS A 105 -10.24 10.06 -16.26
CA CYS A 105 -10.58 10.76 -15.03
C CYS A 105 -12.10 10.98 -14.94
N GLY A 106 -12.73 10.52 -13.87
CA GLY A 106 -14.15 10.69 -13.61
C GLY A 106 -14.56 12.15 -13.39
N TYR A 107 -13.68 12.99 -12.84
CA TYR A 107 -13.97 14.40 -12.54
C TYR A 107 -13.90 15.30 -13.77
N CYS A 108 -12.81 15.27 -14.54
CA CYS A 108 -12.56 16.20 -15.65
C CYS A 108 -12.52 15.54 -17.03
N LYS A 109 -12.78 14.23 -17.12
CA LYS A 109 -12.89 13.45 -18.36
C LYS A 109 -11.63 13.35 -19.22
N LYS A 110 -10.46 13.80 -18.73
CA LYS A 110 -9.17 13.58 -19.40
C LYS A 110 -8.84 12.09 -19.48
N SER A 111 -8.35 11.65 -20.64
CA SER A 111 -7.89 10.27 -20.88
C SER A 111 -6.36 10.16 -20.72
N PHE A 112 -5.91 8.97 -20.34
CA PHE A 112 -4.54 8.62 -20.02
C PHE A 112 -4.22 7.22 -20.52
N ARG A 113 -2.99 7.01 -20.97
CA ARG A 113 -2.55 5.73 -21.55
C ARG A 113 -2.37 4.59 -20.53
N ALA A 114 -2.33 4.90 -19.23
CA ALA A 114 -2.12 3.93 -18.17
C ALA A 114 -2.58 4.51 -16.82
N GLU A 115 -2.96 3.63 -15.88
CA GLU A 115 -3.47 4.01 -14.56
C GLU A 115 -2.51 4.93 -13.79
N ARG A 116 -1.20 4.65 -13.82
CA ARG A 116 -0.19 5.48 -13.15
C ARG A 116 -0.21 6.96 -13.56
N PHE A 117 -0.56 7.26 -14.81
CA PHE A 117 -0.66 8.65 -15.28
C PHE A 117 -1.95 9.32 -14.82
N LEU A 118 -3.02 8.53 -14.63
CA LEU A 118 -4.24 9.01 -14.00
C LEU A 118 -4.04 9.26 -12.50
N ASP A 119 -3.32 8.37 -11.81
CA ASP A 119 -2.94 8.55 -10.40
C ASP A 119 -2.14 9.84 -10.19
N GLN A 120 -1.08 10.04 -10.99
CA GLN A 120 -0.30 11.27 -10.97
C GLN A 120 -1.16 12.51 -11.28
N HIS A 121 -2.14 12.38 -12.18
CA HIS A 121 -3.09 13.46 -12.48
C HIS A 121 -3.98 13.77 -11.27
N PHE A 122 -4.44 12.78 -10.50
CA PHE A 122 -5.17 13.04 -9.26
C PHE A 122 -4.34 13.81 -8.25
N ASP A 123 -3.09 13.40 -8.05
CA ASP A 123 -2.16 14.05 -7.11
C ASP A 123 -1.90 15.52 -7.52
N ASN A 124 -1.81 15.80 -8.82
CA ASN A 124 -1.48 17.15 -9.30
C ASN A 124 -2.69 18.07 -9.47
N ARG A 125 -3.88 17.53 -9.78
CA ARG A 125 -5.04 18.32 -10.26
C ARG A 125 -6.30 18.17 -9.42
N HIS A 126 -6.38 17.12 -8.61
CA HIS A 126 -7.56 16.81 -7.79
C HIS A 126 -7.21 16.53 -6.32
N TYR A 127 -6.01 16.96 -5.88
CA TYR A 127 -5.59 16.86 -4.49
C TYR A 127 -6.58 17.53 -3.53
N ASN A 128 -7.11 18.69 -3.92
CA ASN A 128 -8.06 19.48 -3.14
C ASN A 128 -9.42 18.79 -2.89
N LEU A 129 -9.68 17.65 -3.54
CA LEU A 129 -10.88 16.84 -3.31
C LEU A 129 -10.68 15.80 -2.18
N LEU A 130 -9.46 15.65 -1.66
CA LEU A 130 -9.16 14.77 -0.54
C LEU A 130 -9.65 15.38 0.78
N ASN A 131 -10.33 14.57 1.60
CA ASN A 131 -10.71 14.94 2.96
C ASN A 131 -9.60 14.55 3.95
N VAL A 132 -8.45 15.24 3.88
CA VAL A 132 -7.25 14.90 4.66
C VAL A 132 -7.49 14.93 6.18
N ASN A 133 -8.43 15.76 6.65
CA ASN A 133 -8.69 15.95 8.08
C ASN A 133 -9.47 14.78 8.72
N GLN A 134 -10.40 14.18 7.99
CA GLN A 134 -11.28 13.14 8.52
C GLN A 134 -10.87 11.74 8.05
N SER A 135 -10.36 11.63 6.83
CA SER A 135 -9.95 10.35 6.27
C SER A 135 -8.63 9.86 6.86
N LYS A 136 -8.37 8.57 6.65
CA LYS A 136 -7.23 7.80 7.14
C LYS A 136 -6.51 7.18 5.96
N CYS A 137 -5.18 7.11 6.05
CA CYS A 137 -4.38 6.40 5.07
C CYS A 137 -4.48 4.89 5.31
N LEU A 138 -5.11 4.13 4.39
CA LEU A 138 -5.19 2.67 4.55
C LEU A 138 -3.82 1.99 4.37
N ALA A 139 -2.86 2.65 3.70
CA ALA A 139 -1.50 2.11 3.56
C ALA A 139 -0.82 1.88 4.92
N ASP A 140 -1.17 2.64 5.95
CA ASP A 140 -0.67 2.47 7.32
C ASP A 140 -1.10 1.13 7.92
N LEU A 141 -2.20 0.55 7.42
CA LEU A 141 -2.72 -0.74 7.86
C LEU A 141 -2.11 -1.91 7.10
N CYS A 142 -1.27 -1.67 6.09
CA CYS A 142 -0.77 -2.73 5.23
C CYS A 142 0.04 -3.81 5.95
N GLY A 143 0.73 -3.45 7.03
CA GLY A 143 1.42 -4.43 7.87
C GLY A 143 0.44 -5.42 8.49
N ALA A 144 -0.71 -4.95 8.97
CA ALA A 144 -1.75 -5.80 9.57
C ALA A 144 -2.58 -6.56 8.52
N LEU A 145 -2.83 -5.94 7.36
CA LEU A 145 -3.67 -6.47 6.29
C LEU A 145 -2.94 -7.33 5.27
N HIS A 146 -1.62 -7.51 5.38
CA HIS A 146 -0.81 -8.27 4.40
C HIS A 146 -0.87 -7.70 2.97
N CYS A 147 -0.83 -6.38 2.77
CA CYS A 147 -0.89 -5.78 1.41
C CYS A 147 0.12 -6.36 0.43
N ASP A 148 1.32 -6.71 0.91
CA ASP A 148 2.38 -7.26 0.07
C ASP A 148 1.98 -8.61 -0.56
N PHE A 149 0.99 -9.32 0.00
CA PHE A 149 0.38 -10.51 -0.61
C PHE A 149 -0.27 -10.21 -1.96
N VAL A 150 -0.89 -9.04 -2.12
CA VAL A 150 -1.56 -8.61 -3.37
C VAL A 150 -0.61 -7.84 -4.28
N ILE A 151 0.24 -6.98 -3.71
CA ILE A 151 1.17 -6.14 -4.50
C ILE A 151 2.28 -6.98 -5.10
N ASN A 152 2.84 -7.91 -4.34
CA ASN A 152 4.06 -8.62 -4.70
C ASN A 152 3.92 -10.12 -4.43
N SER A 153 3.11 -10.80 -5.24
CA SER A 153 3.00 -12.28 -5.20
C SER A 153 4.35 -13.00 -5.38
N ASN A 154 5.35 -12.31 -5.95
CA ASN A 154 6.66 -12.83 -6.30
C ASN A 154 7.79 -12.40 -5.37
N LEU A 155 7.52 -11.69 -4.24
CA LEU A 155 8.56 -11.39 -3.26
C LEU A 155 9.01 -12.68 -2.57
N LEU A 156 10.08 -13.24 -3.14
CA LEU A 156 10.90 -14.33 -2.63
C LEU A 156 11.11 -14.16 -1.13
N LYS A 157 10.48 -15.06 -0.35
CA LYS A 157 10.74 -15.42 1.05
C LYS A 157 11.80 -14.54 1.74
N ALA A 158 11.46 -13.28 2.02
CA ALA A 158 12.28 -12.47 2.91
C ALA A 158 12.36 -13.19 4.27
N LYS A 159 13.54 -13.22 4.87
CA LYS A 159 13.69 -13.83 6.20
C LYS A 159 12.73 -13.14 7.16
N CYS A 160 11.91 -13.92 7.86
CA CYS A 160 10.93 -13.36 8.79
C CYS A 160 11.63 -12.50 9.85
N ASN A 161 11.08 -11.31 10.10
CA ASN A 161 11.47 -10.45 11.21
C ASN A 161 10.46 -10.64 12.36
N PRO A 162 10.84 -11.28 13.49
CA PRO A 162 9.94 -11.53 14.60
C PRO A 162 9.33 -10.26 15.21
N ALA A 163 10.11 -9.17 15.27
CA ALA A 163 9.63 -7.90 15.81
C ALA A 163 8.58 -7.26 14.89
N ALA A 164 8.76 -7.34 13.57
CA ALA A 164 7.76 -6.86 12.62
C ALA A 164 6.47 -7.70 12.68
N ALA A 165 6.61 -9.03 12.74
CA ALA A 165 5.46 -9.93 12.88
C ALA A 165 4.66 -9.62 14.16
N ALA A 166 5.33 -9.45 15.31
CA ALA A 166 4.67 -9.09 16.56
C ALA A 166 3.95 -7.72 16.48
N ARG A 167 4.60 -6.69 15.94
CA ARG A 167 3.96 -5.37 15.76
C ARG A 167 2.73 -5.43 14.86
N ASN A 168 2.84 -6.11 13.72
CA ASN A 168 1.73 -6.26 12.78
C ASN A 168 0.58 -7.06 13.39
N ARG A 169 0.88 -8.10 14.18
CA ARG A 169 -0.12 -8.85 14.95
C ARG A 169 -0.89 -7.96 15.91
N HIS A 170 -0.19 -7.17 16.73
CA HIS A 170 -0.85 -6.26 17.67
C HIS A 170 -1.70 -5.19 16.97
N LEU A 171 -1.21 -4.63 15.86
CA LEU A 171 -2.00 -3.70 15.05
C LEU A 171 -3.27 -4.36 14.52
N CYS A 172 -3.17 -5.61 14.03
CA CYS A 172 -4.29 -6.40 13.54
C CYS A 172 -5.32 -6.70 14.64
N GLU A 173 -4.87 -7.15 15.82
CA GLU A 173 -5.74 -7.41 16.97
C GLU A 173 -6.44 -6.13 17.46
N SER A 174 -5.73 -4.99 17.46
CA SER A 174 -6.31 -3.67 17.76
C SER A 174 -7.42 -3.27 16.77
N LEU A 175 -7.26 -3.58 15.48
CA LEU A 175 -8.32 -3.39 14.48
C LEU A 175 -9.53 -4.28 14.79
N ALA A 176 -9.32 -5.56 15.12
CA ALA A 176 -10.42 -6.47 15.47
C ALA A 176 -11.20 -5.95 16.68
N ASN A 177 -10.50 -5.51 17.73
CA ASN A 177 -11.10 -4.99 18.96
C ASN A 177 -11.89 -3.69 18.73
N SER A 178 -11.40 -2.78 17.87
CA SER A 178 -12.02 -1.48 17.64
C SER A 178 -13.16 -1.54 16.61
N CYS A 179 -13.01 -2.34 15.56
CA CYS A 179 -13.98 -2.44 14.46
C CYS A 179 -15.09 -3.47 14.72
N PHE A 180 -14.78 -4.54 15.46
CA PHE A 180 -15.68 -5.65 15.77
C PHE A 180 -15.65 -5.99 17.27
N PRO A 181 -16.03 -5.07 18.17
CA PRO A 181 -16.00 -5.35 19.60
C PRO A 181 -17.03 -6.43 19.97
N ILE A 182 -16.57 -7.45 20.68
CA ILE A 182 -17.38 -8.62 21.09
C ILE A 182 -18.59 -8.29 21.98
N SER A 183 -18.63 -7.08 22.53
CA SER A 183 -19.73 -6.54 23.34
C SER A 183 -20.90 -6.03 22.47
N GLN A 184 -20.70 -5.75 21.19
CA GLN A 184 -21.73 -5.25 20.26
C GLN A 184 -22.60 -6.38 19.65
N GLY A 185 -22.72 -7.50 20.36
CA GLY A 185 -23.64 -8.58 20.01
C GLY A 185 -23.04 -9.72 19.17
N PRO A 186 -23.88 -10.69 18.76
CA PRO A 186 -23.42 -11.95 18.14
C PRO A 186 -22.71 -11.76 16.80
N SER A 187 -23.21 -10.87 15.93
CA SER A 187 -22.60 -10.59 14.62
C SER A 187 -21.20 -9.98 14.79
N ALA A 188 -21.05 -9.01 15.69
CA ALA A 188 -19.74 -8.42 16.00
C ALA A 188 -18.75 -9.48 16.51
N ARG A 189 -19.20 -10.40 17.37
CA ARG A 189 -18.37 -11.50 17.87
C ARG A 189 -17.91 -12.45 16.75
N ARG A 190 -18.81 -12.85 15.85
CA ARG A 190 -18.44 -13.71 14.70
C ARG A 190 -17.44 -13.02 13.78
N LEU A 191 -17.64 -11.73 13.49
CA LEU A 191 -16.72 -10.94 12.69
C LEU A 191 -15.38 -10.72 13.38
N HIS A 192 -15.37 -10.54 14.71
CA HIS A 192 -14.15 -10.46 15.50
C HIS A 192 -13.30 -11.72 15.35
N GLU A 193 -13.90 -12.88 15.59
CA GLU A 193 -13.23 -14.18 15.45
C GLU A 193 -12.77 -14.43 14.01
N LEU A 194 -13.61 -14.11 13.04
CA LEU A 194 -13.28 -14.19 11.62
C LEU A 194 -12.08 -13.31 11.30
N PHE A 195 -12.05 -12.05 11.73
CA PHE A 195 -10.97 -11.13 11.44
C PHE A 195 -9.64 -11.62 12.04
N LEU A 196 -9.64 -12.09 13.29
CA LEU A 196 -8.45 -12.66 13.92
C LEU A 196 -7.88 -13.85 13.13
N ARG A 197 -8.75 -14.78 12.72
CA ARG A 197 -8.35 -15.99 11.98
C ARG A 197 -7.91 -15.69 10.56
N GLN A 198 -8.58 -14.75 9.91
CA GLN A 198 -8.40 -14.44 8.50
C GLN A 198 -7.17 -13.54 8.27
N PHE A 199 -6.89 -12.63 9.20
CA PHE A 199 -5.84 -11.61 9.08
C PHE A 199 -4.71 -11.79 10.10
N CYS A 200 -5.03 -11.99 11.38
CA CYS A 200 -4.04 -11.80 12.46
C CYS A 200 -3.17 -13.03 12.74
N ASP A 201 -3.72 -14.25 12.61
CA ASP A 201 -3.00 -15.48 12.92
C ASP A 201 -1.80 -15.76 11.99
N ALA A 202 -1.82 -15.18 10.79
CA ALA A 202 -0.72 -15.25 9.83
C ALA A 202 0.51 -14.42 10.24
N HIS A 203 0.40 -13.51 11.23
CA HIS A 203 1.53 -12.74 11.76
C HIS A 203 2.40 -13.60 12.69
N THR A 204 3.12 -14.55 12.11
CA THR A 204 4.03 -15.47 12.81
C THR A 204 5.23 -15.85 11.94
N CYS A 205 6.38 -16.09 12.55
CA CYS A 205 7.56 -16.60 11.84
C CYS A 205 7.59 -18.12 11.68
N SER A 206 6.60 -18.85 12.20
CA SER A 206 6.57 -20.31 12.13
C SER A 206 6.32 -20.86 10.71
N GLY A 207 5.89 -20.02 9.77
CA GLY A 207 5.62 -20.38 8.37
C GLY A 207 4.40 -21.29 8.16
N LYS A 208 3.68 -21.66 9.23
CA LYS A 208 2.53 -22.57 9.18
C LYS A 208 1.22 -21.87 8.84
N ALA A 209 1.04 -20.65 9.30
CA ALA A 209 -0.18 -19.87 9.07
C ALA A 209 -0.06 -19.05 7.78
N LYS A 210 -1.02 -19.19 6.89
CA LYS A 210 -1.14 -18.38 5.66
C LYS A 210 -2.17 -17.28 5.89
N PRO A 211 -1.97 -16.07 5.32
CA PRO A 211 -3.03 -15.07 5.25
C PRO A 211 -4.26 -15.64 4.54
N PHE A 212 -5.44 -15.21 4.97
CA PHE A 212 -6.71 -15.50 4.32
C PHE A 212 -7.04 -17.00 4.13
N PRO A 213 -6.96 -17.84 5.18
CA PRO A 213 -7.16 -19.29 5.07
C PRO A 213 -8.56 -19.69 4.55
N ARG A 214 -9.60 -18.87 4.76
CA ARG A 214 -10.95 -19.13 4.22
C ARG A 214 -11.12 -18.66 2.77
N GLY A 215 -10.09 -18.06 2.16
CA GLY A 215 -10.18 -17.38 0.88
C GLY A 215 -11.02 -16.11 0.97
N GLY A 216 -11.14 -15.43 -0.17
CA GLY A 216 -12.03 -14.28 -0.36
C GLY A 216 -13.27 -14.70 -1.13
N LYS A 217 -14.38 -13.97 -0.96
CA LYS A 217 -15.58 -14.13 -1.80
C LYS A 217 -15.55 -12.99 -2.82
N ARG A 218 -15.04 -13.24 -4.02
CA ARG A 218 -15.06 -12.20 -5.08
C ARG A 218 -16.51 -11.88 -5.42
N HIS A 219 -16.86 -10.59 -5.42
CA HIS A 219 -18.06 -10.14 -6.11
C HIS A 219 -17.82 -10.29 -7.61
N GLU A 220 -18.53 -11.22 -8.26
CA GLU A 220 -18.41 -11.55 -9.69
C GLU A 220 -18.77 -10.39 -10.65
N ALA A 221 -19.04 -9.19 -10.14
CA ALA A 221 -19.63 -8.08 -10.87
C ALA A 221 -18.87 -6.73 -10.77
N ARG A 222 -17.55 -6.70 -10.54
CA ARG A 222 -16.79 -5.43 -10.48
C ARG A 222 -15.60 -5.39 -11.45
N ASN A 223 -15.90 -4.95 -12.68
CA ASN A 223 -14.99 -4.57 -13.77
C ASN A 223 -13.97 -5.63 -14.29
N PRO A 224 -13.80 -5.82 -15.61
CA PRO A 224 -12.93 -6.87 -16.18
C PRO A 224 -11.41 -6.73 -15.91
N SER A 225 -10.98 -5.72 -15.16
CA SER A 225 -9.58 -5.26 -15.16
C SER A 225 -8.63 -6.01 -14.21
N ALA A 226 -9.12 -7.01 -13.47
CA ALA A 226 -8.28 -7.84 -12.59
C ALA A 226 -8.13 -9.29 -13.09
N LYS A 227 -8.07 -9.48 -14.41
CA LYS A 227 -7.64 -10.75 -15.01
C LYS A 227 -6.21 -10.60 -15.55
N THR A 228 -5.21 -10.82 -14.70
CA THR A 228 -3.95 -11.42 -15.14
C THR A 228 -3.33 -12.24 -14.01
N SER A 229 -2.85 -13.43 -14.39
CA SER A 229 -2.00 -14.38 -13.66
C SER A 229 -2.57 -15.10 -12.43
N VAL A 230 -3.16 -16.28 -12.67
CA VAL A 230 -2.70 -17.55 -12.07
C VAL A 230 -2.92 -18.69 -13.09
N THR A 231 -1.81 -19.05 -13.75
CA THR A 231 -1.39 -20.34 -14.33
C THR A 231 -2.38 -21.34 -14.94
N SER A 232 -2.09 -21.65 -16.20
CA SER A 232 -2.42 -22.86 -16.96
C SER A 232 -2.28 -24.17 -16.19
N TRP A 233 -3.26 -25.06 -16.35
CA TRP A 233 -3.02 -26.50 -16.53
C TRP A 233 -3.97 -27.03 -17.62
N THR A 234 -3.36 -27.81 -18.50
CA THR A 234 -3.89 -28.53 -19.67
C THR A 234 -4.90 -29.61 -19.28
N GLU A 235 -5.98 -29.77 -20.04
CA GLU A 235 -6.21 -30.95 -20.90
C GLU A 235 -7.60 -30.91 -21.57
N SER A 236 -7.57 -30.95 -22.89
CA SER A 236 -8.45 -31.66 -23.83
C SER A 236 -9.76 -32.26 -23.29
N LYS A 237 -10.89 -31.84 -23.87
CA LYS A 237 -11.91 -32.75 -24.41
C LYS A 237 -12.90 -32.03 -25.34
N THR A 238 -12.78 -32.40 -26.60
CA THR A 238 -13.74 -32.23 -27.70
C THR A 238 -15.14 -32.67 -27.28
N PHE A 239 -16.16 -31.81 -27.49
CA PHE A 239 -17.53 -32.27 -27.71
C PHE A 239 -18.20 -31.37 -28.76
N ILE A 240 -18.34 -31.95 -29.95
CA ILE A 240 -19.24 -31.49 -31.01
C ILE A 240 -20.66 -31.86 -30.58
N VAL A 241 -21.57 -30.90 -30.47
CA VAL A 241 -23.01 -31.16 -30.67
C VAL A 241 -23.63 -30.01 -31.47
N VAL A 242 -23.91 -30.37 -32.73
CA VAL A 242 -24.80 -29.67 -33.67
C VAL A 242 -26.24 -29.75 -33.16
N ARG A 243 -26.99 -28.65 -33.24
CA ARG A 243 -28.45 -28.54 -33.51
C ARG A 243 -28.92 -27.12 -33.13
N LYS A 244 -29.87 -26.46 -33.78
CA LYS A 244 -30.55 -26.56 -35.09
C LYS A 244 -31.41 -25.29 -35.14
N MET A 245 -31.38 -24.57 -36.26
CA MET A 245 -32.30 -23.47 -36.57
C MET A 245 -33.76 -23.89 -36.38
N ILE A 246 -34.57 -23.06 -35.71
CA ILE A 246 -36.00 -22.93 -35.98
C ILE A 246 -36.36 -21.44 -35.93
N LYS A 247 -36.60 -20.88 -37.12
CA LYS A 247 -37.37 -19.64 -37.33
C LYS A 247 -38.84 -19.90 -36.99
N ARG A 248 -39.49 -18.93 -36.36
CA ARG A 248 -40.87 -18.55 -36.67
C ARG A 248 -40.90 -17.05 -36.86
#